data_AF-A0A8J2ASR3-F1
#
_entry.id   AF-A0A8J2ASR3-F1
#
_cell.length_a   1.000
_cell.length_b   1.000
_cell.length_c   1.000
_cell.angle_alpha   90.00
_cell.angle_beta   90.00
_cell.angle_gamma   90.00
#
_symmetry.space_group_name_H-M   'P 1'
#
loop_
_entity.id
_entity.type
_entity.pdbx_description
1 polymer ?
#
loop_
_entity_poly.entity_id
_entity_poly.type
_entity_poly.pdbx_seq_one_letter_code
_entity_poly.pdbx_strand_id
1 'polypeptide(L)'
;MSAQGLPAHILTLFGPRPPAEPIPRVLPVVKSHRHMTGCADFLAEFEDTKPPKREVYEAPRDRRARKMKEKQEEHQAKIAELKAEYDPRNDPNSGESDPLKTVFIARISYDTSEKKLKREFEQYGPIKSLKMIYDSKSGKPRGYAFVEYEDERDAKTAYKLGDGKKIDGRRVMVDVERGRTQEGWIPRRLGGGRGSGRKARGAKASKADAGRDKAAGDRTRDRDRDADRTRDRDRGGDKERGGDRDRERRGDRDRGGDRDRRDRDRDERKRGRDDRGDDRGDRMRRRMD
;
A
#
# COMPACT_ATOMS: atom_id res chain seq x y z
N MET A 1 11.15 23.35 -66.55
CA MET A 1 12.03 22.87 -67.64
C MET A 1 11.89 23.87 -68.77
N SER A 2 12.96 24.59 -69.10
CA SER A 2 12.96 25.53 -70.22
C SER A 2 13.03 24.74 -71.53
N ALA A 3 12.13 25.02 -72.48
CA ALA A 3 12.11 24.37 -73.79
C ALA A 3 13.26 24.84 -74.73
N GLN A 4 14.32 25.45 -74.16
CA GLN A 4 15.40 26.07 -74.92
C GLN A 4 16.26 24.99 -75.60
N GLY A 5 16.47 25.12 -76.92
CA GLY A 5 17.27 24.19 -77.73
C GLY A 5 16.51 23.07 -78.45
N LEU A 6 15.17 23.03 -78.33
CA LEU A 6 14.35 22.07 -79.07
C LEU A 6 14.10 22.53 -80.52
N PRO A 7 13.95 21.60 -81.49
CA PRO A 7 13.57 21.92 -82.86
C PRO A 7 12.26 22.71 -82.92
N ALA A 8 12.14 23.61 -83.91
CA ALA A 8 11.01 24.54 -84.06
C ALA A 8 9.63 23.85 -84.03
N HIS A 9 9.50 22.64 -84.57
CA HIS A 9 8.25 21.88 -84.59
C HIS A 9 7.82 21.34 -83.22
N ILE A 10 8.73 21.25 -82.23
CA ILE A 10 8.41 20.84 -80.85
C ILE A 10 8.11 22.07 -79.99
N LEU A 11 8.78 23.21 -80.25
CA LEU A 11 8.54 24.46 -79.54
C LEU A 11 7.10 24.96 -79.66
N THR A 12 6.42 24.68 -80.78
CA THR A 12 5.01 25.04 -81.01
C THR A 12 4.06 24.37 -80.01
N LEU A 13 4.38 23.16 -79.51
CA LEU A 13 3.56 22.46 -78.52
C LEU A 13 3.56 23.17 -77.16
N PHE A 14 4.61 23.94 -76.87
CA PHE A 14 4.76 24.70 -75.62
C PHE A 14 4.33 26.16 -75.77
N GLY A 15 3.57 26.50 -76.82
CA GLY A 15 2.95 27.80 -76.95
C GLY A 15 2.11 28.14 -75.71
N PRO A 16 2.18 29.39 -75.20
CA PRO A 16 1.37 29.78 -74.06
C PRO A 16 -0.11 29.62 -74.39
N ARG A 17 -0.90 29.19 -73.40
CA ARG A 17 -2.36 29.23 -73.52
C ARG A 17 -2.81 30.68 -73.70
N PRO A 18 -3.93 30.93 -74.40
CA PRO A 18 -4.54 32.26 -74.42
C PRO A 18 -4.75 32.76 -72.99
N PRO A 19 -4.62 34.07 -72.74
CA PRO A 19 -4.81 34.62 -71.40
C PRO A 19 -6.20 34.25 -70.90
N ALA A 20 -6.29 33.81 -69.64
CA ALA A 20 -7.57 33.46 -69.04
C ALA A 20 -8.47 34.69 -69.00
N GLU A 21 -9.76 34.50 -69.29
CA GLU A 21 -10.75 35.57 -69.13
C GLU A 21 -10.79 36.04 -67.67
N PRO A 22 -10.81 37.36 -67.41
CA PRO A 22 -10.85 37.87 -66.06
C PRO A 22 -12.20 37.51 -65.41
N ILE A 23 -12.16 36.60 -64.42
CA ILE A 23 -13.33 36.29 -63.60
C ILE A 23 -13.64 37.54 -62.75
N PRO A 24 -14.89 38.05 -62.75
CA PRO A 24 -15.24 39.18 -61.90
C PRO A 24 -14.95 38.83 -60.44
N ARG A 25 -14.28 39.73 -59.72
CA ARG A 25 -14.00 39.55 -58.30
C ARG A 25 -15.34 39.55 -57.55
N VAL A 26 -15.80 38.38 -57.14
CA VAL A 26 -16.81 38.28 -56.06
C VAL A 26 -16.20 38.96 -54.83
N LEU A 27 -16.84 40.03 -54.36
CA LEU A 27 -16.46 40.71 -53.13
C LEU A 27 -16.30 39.64 -52.02
N PRO A 28 -15.28 39.74 -51.15
CA PRO A 28 -15.12 38.77 -50.08
C PRO A 28 -16.41 38.78 -49.26
N VAL A 29 -17.07 37.62 -49.15
CA VAL A 29 -18.22 37.44 -48.26
C VAL A 29 -17.76 37.92 -46.88
N VAL A 30 -18.31 39.05 -46.43
CA VAL A 30 -18.04 39.54 -45.08
C VAL A 30 -18.64 38.50 -44.14
N LYS A 31 -17.78 37.68 -43.54
CA LYS A 31 -18.19 36.69 -42.55
C LYS A 31 -18.68 37.45 -41.33
N SER A 32 -19.98 37.68 -41.25
CA SER A 32 -20.61 38.24 -40.07
C SER A 32 -20.50 37.21 -38.93
N HIS A 33 -19.84 37.59 -37.85
CA HIS A 33 -19.88 36.81 -36.62
C HIS A 33 -21.25 37.01 -35.97
N ARG A 34 -21.79 35.97 -35.34
CA ARG A 34 -23.00 36.14 -34.52
C ARG A 34 -22.71 37.19 -33.44
N HIS A 35 -23.67 38.08 -33.22
CA HIS A 35 -23.57 39.07 -32.15
C HIS A 35 -23.42 38.34 -30.82
N MET A 36 -22.40 38.71 -30.04
CA MET A 36 -22.29 38.24 -28.66
C MET A 36 -23.23 39.09 -27.81
N THR A 37 -24.18 38.44 -27.13
CA THR A 37 -25.01 39.08 -26.11
C THR A 37 -24.27 39.13 -24.78
N GLY A 38 -24.69 40.03 -23.88
CA GLY A 38 -24.11 40.13 -22.54
C GLY A 38 -24.74 39.11 -21.59
N CYS A 39 -24.04 38.75 -20.51
CA CYS A 39 -24.62 37.89 -19.48
C CYS A 39 -25.85 38.52 -18.76
N ALA A 40 -26.05 39.84 -18.92
CA ALA A 40 -27.16 40.58 -18.33
C ALA A 40 -28.52 40.15 -18.88
N ASP A 41 -28.58 39.72 -20.15
CA ASP A 41 -29.83 39.32 -20.80
C ASP A 41 -30.43 38.05 -20.16
N PHE A 42 -29.60 37.27 -19.46
CA PHE A 42 -30.00 36.02 -18.79
C PHE A 42 -30.34 36.20 -17.32
N LEU A 43 -30.27 37.42 -16.77
CA LEU A 43 -30.56 37.65 -15.35
C LEU A 43 -31.99 37.27 -14.96
N ALA A 44 -32.94 37.44 -15.88
CA ALA A 44 -34.33 37.04 -15.68
C ALA A 44 -34.55 35.51 -15.66
N GLU A 45 -33.56 34.73 -16.12
CA GLU A 45 -33.63 33.26 -16.13
C GLU A 45 -33.12 32.63 -14.83
N PHE A 46 -32.51 33.40 -13.92
CA PHE A 46 -32.06 32.89 -12.62
C PHE A 46 -33.19 32.90 -11.61
N GLU A 47 -33.34 31.79 -10.88
CA GLU A 47 -34.27 31.71 -9.75
C GLU A 47 -33.75 32.52 -8.56
N ASP A 48 -34.60 33.35 -7.94
CA ASP A 48 -34.31 34.06 -6.68
C ASP A 48 -34.39 33.15 -5.44
N THR A 49 -34.57 31.85 -5.64
CA THR A 49 -34.67 30.88 -4.55
C THR A 49 -33.30 30.69 -3.89
N LYS A 50 -33.30 30.40 -2.58
CA LYS A 50 -32.05 30.17 -1.86
C LYS A 50 -31.35 28.97 -2.50
N PRO A 51 -30.11 29.11 -2.99
CA PRO A 51 -29.43 28.02 -3.69
C PRO A 51 -29.33 26.80 -2.75
N PRO A 52 -29.45 25.58 -3.30
CA PRO A 52 -29.30 24.37 -2.51
C PRO A 52 -27.93 24.38 -1.83
N LYS A 53 -27.88 23.85 -0.61
CA LYS A 53 -26.64 23.80 0.16
C LYS A 53 -25.60 23.01 -0.65
N ARG A 54 -24.50 23.66 -1.03
CA ARG A 54 -23.41 23.02 -1.76
C ARG A 54 -22.83 21.88 -0.92
N GLU A 55 -22.87 20.67 -1.46
CA GLU A 55 -22.14 19.55 -0.87
C GLU A 55 -20.66 19.72 -1.17
N VAL A 56 -19.85 19.85 -0.12
CA VAL A 56 -18.40 19.97 -0.26
C VAL A 56 -17.86 18.62 -0.70
N TYR A 57 -17.42 18.51 -1.96
CA TYR A 57 -16.77 17.31 -2.46
C TYR A 57 -15.44 17.11 -1.75
N GLU A 58 -15.35 16.06 -0.92
CA GLU A 58 -14.09 15.64 -0.34
C GLU A 58 -13.24 14.92 -1.39
N ALA A 59 -12.01 15.38 -1.58
CA ALA A 59 -11.06 14.65 -2.40
C ALA A 59 -10.90 13.22 -1.84
N PRO A 60 -10.78 12.18 -2.69
CA PRO A 60 -10.67 10.80 -2.23
C PRO A 60 -9.54 10.56 -1.21
N ARG A 61 -8.48 11.38 -1.25
CA ARG A 61 -7.37 11.36 -0.29
C ARG A 61 -7.83 11.77 1.12
N ASP A 62 -8.58 12.85 1.24
CA ASP A 62 -9.04 13.38 2.53
C ASP A 62 -10.08 12.46 3.15
N ARG A 63 -10.98 11.91 2.33
CA ARG A 63 -11.94 10.89 2.76
C ARG A 63 -11.24 9.64 3.32
N ARG A 64 -10.15 9.19 2.68
CA ARG A 64 -9.34 8.05 3.17
C ARG A 64 -8.62 8.41 4.47
N ALA A 65 -8.07 9.62 4.58
CA ALA A 65 -7.39 10.08 5.80
C ALA A 65 -8.36 10.15 6.99
N ARG A 66 -9.58 10.68 6.80
CA ARG A 66 -10.62 10.70 7.83
C ARG A 66 -10.96 9.29 8.31
N LYS A 67 -11.32 8.39 7.39
CA LYS A 67 -11.66 7.00 7.73
C LYS A 67 -10.52 6.28 8.46
N MET A 68 -9.27 6.58 8.10
CA MET A 68 -8.11 6.01 8.79
C MET A 68 -7.94 6.58 10.20
N LYS A 69 -8.17 7.87 10.40
CA LYS A 69 -8.10 8.53 11.70
C LYS A 69 -9.21 8.03 12.63
N GLU A 70 -10.45 8.01 12.16
CA GLU A 70 -11.61 7.44 12.87
C GLU A 70 -11.34 6.00 13.32
N LYS A 71 -10.87 5.15 12.41
CA LYS A 71 -10.49 3.77 12.74
C LYS A 71 -9.33 3.68 13.75
N GLN A 72 -8.40 4.62 13.73
CA GLN A 72 -7.32 4.67 14.72
C GLN A 72 -7.85 5.06 16.10
N GLU A 73 -8.75 6.03 16.17
CA GLU A 73 -9.38 6.50 17.40
C GLU A 73 -10.27 5.41 18.01
N GLU A 74 -11.11 4.75 17.21
CA GLU A 74 -11.88 3.57 17.65
C GLU A 74 -10.97 2.46 18.18
N HIS A 75 -9.87 2.18 17.47
CA HIS A 75 -8.91 1.17 17.91
C HIS A 75 -8.20 1.58 19.21
N GLN A 76 -7.87 2.86 19.36
CA GLN A 76 -7.28 3.40 20.58
C GLN A 76 -8.26 3.37 21.75
N ALA A 77 -9.52 3.73 21.55
CA ALA A 77 -10.58 3.65 22.54
C ALA A 77 -10.78 2.20 23.01
N LYS A 78 -10.86 1.25 22.08
CA LYS A 78 -10.94 -0.18 22.40
C LYS A 78 -9.70 -0.68 23.16
N ILE A 79 -8.51 -0.23 22.80
CA ILE A 79 -7.29 -0.56 23.55
C ILE A 79 -7.34 0.05 24.96
N ALA A 80 -7.82 1.28 25.11
CA ALA A 80 -7.93 1.96 26.40
C ALA A 80 -8.92 1.24 27.32
N GLU A 81 -10.08 0.84 26.81
CA GLU A 81 -11.07 0.01 27.50
C GLU A 81 -10.45 -1.32 27.95
N LEU A 82 -9.86 -2.08 27.02
CA LEU A 82 -9.21 -3.36 27.34
C LEU A 82 -7.99 -3.22 28.27
N LYS A 83 -7.39 -2.03 28.34
CA LYS A 83 -6.30 -1.72 29.26
C LYS A 83 -6.84 -1.41 30.65
N ALA A 84 -7.96 -0.72 30.77
CA ALA A 84 -8.62 -0.48 32.05
C ALA A 84 -9.10 -1.79 32.71
N GLU A 85 -9.56 -2.76 31.90
CA GLU A 85 -9.98 -4.08 32.38
C GLU A 85 -8.81 -5.01 32.73
N TYR A 86 -7.59 -4.72 32.26
CA TYR A 86 -6.47 -5.65 32.42
C TYR A 86 -5.83 -5.60 33.80
N ASP A 87 -6.16 -6.59 34.63
CA ASP A 87 -5.45 -6.89 35.87
C ASP A 87 -4.65 -8.21 35.75
N PRO A 88 -3.31 -8.16 35.70
CA PRO A 88 -2.48 -9.37 35.62
C PRO A 88 -2.44 -10.20 36.91
N ARG A 89 -2.82 -9.64 38.07
CA ARG A 89 -2.80 -10.35 39.36
C ARG A 89 -4.01 -11.25 39.54
N ASN A 90 -5.14 -10.88 38.95
CA ASN A 90 -6.40 -11.63 39.04
C ASN A 90 -6.66 -12.57 37.83
N ASP A 91 -5.66 -12.84 37.00
CA ASP A 91 -5.82 -13.76 35.86
C ASP A 91 -5.80 -15.22 36.37
N PRO A 92 -6.82 -16.06 36.08
CA PRO A 92 -6.84 -17.47 36.47
C PRO A 92 -5.66 -18.25 35.89
N ASN A 93 -5.03 -17.73 34.83
CA ASN A 93 -3.85 -18.37 34.26
C ASN A 93 -2.56 -18.11 35.03
N SER A 94 -2.44 -16.95 35.68
CA SER A 94 -1.26 -16.55 36.43
C SER A 94 -1.11 -17.34 37.73
N GLY A 95 -2.21 -17.80 38.31
CA GLY A 95 -2.23 -18.60 39.54
C GLY A 95 -1.52 -17.93 40.73
N GLU A 96 -1.41 -18.67 41.84
CA GLU A 96 -0.65 -18.29 43.04
C GLU A 96 0.85 -18.62 42.88
N SER A 97 1.40 -18.29 41.72
CA SER A 97 2.83 -18.44 41.44
C SER A 97 3.58 -17.15 41.81
N ASP A 98 4.79 -17.27 42.35
CA ASP A 98 5.63 -16.11 42.69
C ASP A 98 6.16 -15.45 41.41
N PRO A 99 5.85 -14.16 41.12
CA PRO A 99 6.32 -13.47 39.93
C PRO A 99 7.84 -13.41 39.81
N LEU A 100 8.57 -13.36 40.93
CA LEU A 100 10.04 -13.25 40.94
C LEU A 100 10.72 -14.58 40.56
N LYS A 101 10.05 -15.70 40.84
CA LYS A 101 10.49 -17.06 40.50
C LYS A 101 10.00 -17.52 39.14
N THR A 102 9.19 -16.70 38.46
CA THR A 102 8.56 -17.04 37.19
C THR A 102 9.31 -16.44 36.00
N VAL A 103 9.65 -17.31 35.06
CA VAL A 103 10.33 -16.97 33.81
C VAL A 103 9.36 -17.09 32.64
N PHE A 104 9.35 -16.08 31.79
CA PHE A 104 8.59 -16.01 30.55
C PHE A 104 9.43 -16.52 29.38
N ILE A 105 8.95 -17.55 28.70
CA ILE A 105 9.61 -18.10 27.51
C ILE A 105 8.70 -17.84 26.30
N ALA A 106 9.23 -17.18 25.28
CA ALA A 106 8.54 -16.86 24.04
C ALA A 106 9.25 -17.40 22.81
N ARG A 107 8.56 -17.32 21.66
CA ARG A 107 9.05 -17.81 20.35
C ARG A 107 9.33 -19.31 20.34
N ILE A 108 8.60 -20.07 21.15
CA ILE A 108 8.63 -21.54 21.16
C ILE A 108 8.07 -22.05 19.82
N SER A 109 8.54 -23.21 19.34
CA SER A 109 7.91 -23.85 18.19
C SER A 109 6.49 -24.31 18.55
N TYR A 110 5.60 -24.33 17.58
CA TYR A 110 4.23 -24.81 17.81
C TYR A 110 4.17 -26.33 18.01
N ASP A 111 5.20 -27.05 17.55
CA ASP A 111 5.31 -28.51 17.67
C ASP A 111 5.99 -28.94 18.98
N THR A 112 6.56 -27.99 19.74
CA THR A 112 7.24 -28.29 21.00
C THR A 112 6.21 -28.67 22.06
N SER A 113 6.38 -29.86 22.66
CA SER A 113 5.55 -30.30 23.78
C SER A 113 6.04 -29.72 25.11
N GLU A 114 5.10 -29.58 26.05
CA GLU A 114 5.38 -29.13 27.41
C GLU A 114 6.45 -29.98 28.11
N LYS A 115 6.40 -31.31 27.95
CA LYS A 115 7.42 -32.22 28.50
C LYS A 115 8.83 -31.93 27.98
N LYS A 116 8.94 -31.59 26.69
CA LYS A 116 10.21 -31.22 26.08
C LYS A 116 10.71 -29.89 26.64
N LEU A 117 9.83 -28.90 26.75
CA LEU A 117 10.17 -27.61 27.34
C LEU A 117 10.63 -27.78 28.79
N LYS A 118 9.95 -28.60 29.59
CA LYS A 118 10.35 -28.94 30.97
C LYS A 118 11.78 -29.48 30.99
N ARG A 119 12.07 -30.53 30.22
CA ARG A 119 13.41 -31.15 30.16
C ARG A 119 14.51 -30.16 29.77
N GLU A 120 14.24 -29.25 28.83
CA GLU A 120 15.24 -28.28 28.37
C GLU A 120 15.52 -27.16 29.39
N PHE A 121 14.60 -26.88 30.31
CA PHE A 121 14.71 -25.82 31.30
C PHE A 121 15.00 -26.33 32.71
N GLU A 122 14.79 -27.62 32.97
CA GLU A 122 15.15 -28.32 34.22
C GLU A 122 16.67 -28.32 34.46
N GLN A 123 17.47 -28.17 33.41
CA GLN A 123 18.94 -28.03 33.52
C GLN A 123 19.40 -26.79 34.30
N TYR A 124 18.53 -25.78 34.48
CA TYR A 124 18.87 -24.56 35.20
C TYR A 124 18.46 -24.59 36.67
N GLY A 125 17.57 -25.51 37.04
CA GLY A 125 17.06 -25.67 38.40
C GLY A 125 15.75 -26.45 38.47
N PRO A 126 15.32 -26.90 39.66
CA PRO A 126 14.05 -27.58 39.89
C PRO A 126 12.86 -26.69 39.51
N ILE A 127 11.98 -27.23 38.66
CA ILE A 127 10.77 -26.55 38.18
C ILE A 127 9.60 -26.95 39.07
N LYS A 128 8.97 -25.96 39.71
CA LYS A 128 7.75 -26.13 40.51
C LYS A 128 6.52 -26.29 39.64
N SER A 129 6.37 -25.44 38.63
CA SER A 129 5.23 -25.46 37.72
C SER A 129 5.62 -24.96 36.33
N LEU A 130 5.06 -25.60 35.30
CA LEU A 130 5.19 -25.16 33.90
C LEU A 130 3.79 -25.00 33.33
N LYS A 131 3.53 -23.85 32.70
CA LYS A 131 2.24 -23.58 32.06
C LYS A 131 2.45 -23.04 30.65
N MET A 132 2.13 -23.87 29.66
CA MET A 132 2.10 -23.46 28.26
C MET A 132 0.76 -22.80 27.94
N ILE A 133 0.78 -21.63 27.29
CA ILE A 133 -0.46 -20.93 26.98
C ILE A 133 -0.98 -21.31 25.59
N TYR A 134 -2.23 -21.76 25.57
CA TYR A 134 -2.98 -22.11 24.38
C TYR A 134 -3.99 -21.02 24.03
N ASP A 135 -4.38 -20.96 22.76
CA ASP A 135 -5.48 -20.11 22.32
C ASP A 135 -6.81 -20.78 22.71
N SER A 136 -7.62 -20.08 23.51
CA SER A 136 -8.91 -20.59 24.00
C SER A 136 -9.89 -20.94 22.88
N LYS A 137 -9.76 -20.34 21.69
CA LYS A 137 -10.67 -20.60 20.57
C LYS A 137 -10.22 -21.76 19.68
N SER A 138 -8.93 -21.81 19.36
CA SER A 138 -8.39 -22.79 18.40
C SER A 138 -7.71 -24.00 19.04
N GLY A 139 -7.46 -23.96 20.36
CA GLY A 139 -6.70 -24.98 21.08
C GLY A 139 -5.22 -25.03 20.70
N LYS A 140 -4.77 -24.16 19.78
CA LYS A 140 -3.39 -24.17 19.29
C LYS A 140 -2.46 -23.46 20.29
N PRO A 141 -1.20 -23.93 20.44
CA PRO A 141 -0.23 -23.27 21.30
C PRO A 141 0.05 -21.85 20.81
N ARG A 142 0.08 -20.86 21.71
CA ARG A 142 0.41 -19.47 21.35
C ARG A 142 1.91 -19.24 21.11
N GLY A 143 2.75 -20.24 21.45
CA GLY A 143 4.20 -20.19 21.30
C GLY A 143 4.92 -19.45 22.44
N TYR A 144 4.32 -19.43 23.62
CA TYR A 144 4.94 -18.96 24.85
C TYR A 144 4.45 -19.75 26.07
N ALA A 145 5.26 -19.76 27.12
CA ALA A 145 5.00 -20.47 28.37
C ALA A 145 5.56 -19.69 29.56
N PHE A 146 5.04 -19.99 30.74
CA PHE A 146 5.55 -19.53 32.03
C PHE A 146 6.13 -20.72 32.79
N VAL A 147 7.31 -20.53 33.37
CA VAL A 147 8.01 -21.55 34.16
C VAL A 147 8.29 -20.97 35.53
N GLU A 148 7.68 -21.55 36.56
CA GLU A 148 7.94 -21.22 37.95
C GLU A 148 9.00 -22.18 38.49
N TYR A 149 10.11 -21.64 38.97
CA TYR A 149 11.16 -22.39 39.67
C TYR A 149 10.90 -22.42 41.18
N GLU A 150 11.53 -23.36 41.89
CA GLU A 150 11.49 -23.37 43.36
C GLU A 150 12.25 -22.16 43.94
N ASP A 151 13.39 -21.82 43.34
CA ASP A 151 14.26 -20.73 43.76
C ASP A 151 14.36 -19.58 42.75
N GLU A 152 14.46 -18.35 43.27
CA GLU A 152 14.65 -17.15 42.44
C GLU A 152 16.02 -17.13 41.74
N ARG A 153 17.02 -17.80 42.34
CA ARG A 153 18.38 -17.91 41.79
C ARG A 153 18.39 -18.68 40.47
N ASP A 154 17.57 -19.72 40.37
CA ASP A 154 17.45 -20.56 39.19
C ASP A 154 16.70 -19.83 38.08
N ALA A 155 15.64 -19.09 38.44
CA ALA A 155 14.95 -18.21 37.51
C ALA A 155 15.89 -17.16 36.88
N LYS A 156 16.75 -16.53 37.69
CA LYS A 156 17.79 -15.59 37.22
C LYS A 156 18.83 -16.26 36.32
N THR A 157 19.21 -17.49 36.63
CA THR A 157 20.16 -18.28 35.84
C THR A 157 19.57 -18.67 34.50
N ALA A 158 18.32 -19.13 34.47
CA ALA A 158 17.56 -19.42 33.26
C ALA A 158 17.37 -18.18 32.39
N TYR A 159 17.14 -17.00 32.98
CA TYR A 159 17.08 -15.74 32.24
C TYR A 159 18.40 -15.40 31.54
N LYS A 160 19.54 -15.57 32.21
CA LYS A 160 20.87 -15.25 31.67
C LYS A 160 21.34 -16.24 30.60
N LEU A 161 21.14 -17.54 30.85
CA LEU A 161 21.70 -18.61 30.02
C LEU A 161 20.70 -19.19 29.01
N GLY A 162 19.40 -19.09 29.30
CA GLY A 162 18.35 -19.66 28.47
C GLY A 162 17.97 -18.82 27.26
N ASP A 163 18.28 -17.53 27.23
CA ASP A 163 17.93 -16.67 26.11
C ASP A 163 18.65 -17.09 24.82
N GLY A 164 17.89 -17.28 23.75
CA GLY A 164 18.43 -17.68 22.45
C GLY A 164 18.76 -19.16 22.29
N LYS A 165 18.44 -20.03 23.26
CA LYS A 165 18.55 -21.49 23.14
C LYS A 165 17.71 -21.99 21.96
N LYS A 166 18.23 -22.96 21.19
CA LYS A 166 17.56 -23.48 19.99
C LYS A 166 16.76 -24.73 20.37
N ILE A 167 15.44 -24.65 20.31
CA ILE A 167 14.51 -25.76 20.56
C ILE A 167 13.72 -25.97 19.27
N ASP A 168 13.70 -27.21 18.74
CA ASP A 168 12.95 -27.56 17.52
C ASP A 168 13.26 -26.65 16.33
N GLY A 169 14.54 -26.33 16.14
CA GLY A 169 14.98 -25.47 15.03
C GLY A 169 14.79 -23.97 15.27
N ARG A 170 14.13 -23.56 16.36
CA ARG A 170 13.79 -22.15 16.64
C ARG A 170 14.51 -21.63 17.89
N ARG A 171 15.05 -20.40 17.79
CA ARG A 171 15.64 -19.72 18.96
C ARG A 171 14.54 -19.16 19.84
N VAL A 172 14.46 -19.65 21.08
CA VAL A 172 13.52 -19.14 22.08
C VAL A 172 14.03 -17.82 22.65
N MET A 173 13.10 -17.01 23.13
CA MET A 173 13.38 -15.79 23.88
C MET A 173 13.02 -16.04 25.34
N VAL A 174 13.91 -15.73 26.26
CA VAL A 174 13.67 -15.90 27.70
C VAL A 174 13.69 -14.52 28.36
N ASP A 175 12.66 -14.21 29.15
CA ASP A 175 12.55 -12.96 29.89
C ASP A 175 12.01 -13.25 31.30
N VAL A 176 12.20 -12.32 32.23
CA VAL A 176 11.50 -12.38 33.52
C VAL A 176 10.01 -12.11 33.33
N GLU A 177 9.16 -12.61 34.22
CA GLU A 177 7.75 -12.26 34.18
C GLU A 177 7.54 -10.79 34.53
N ARG A 178 7.22 -9.97 33.53
CA ARG A 178 6.99 -8.52 33.71
C ARG A 178 5.54 -8.17 34.05
N GLY A 179 4.61 -9.09 33.82
CA GLY A 179 3.17 -8.89 34.01
C GLY A 179 2.82 -8.41 35.42
N ARG A 180 3.35 -9.11 36.42
CA ARG A 180 3.08 -8.83 37.84
C ARG A 180 4.24 -8.10 38.55
N THR A 181 5.44 -8.11 37.96
CA THR A 181 6.67 -7.58 38.58
C THR A 181 6.96 -6.12 38.23
N GLN A 182 6.71 -5.70 36.99
CA GLN A 182 7.09 -4.37 36.52
C GLN A 182 5.90 -3.42 36.49
N GLU A 183 6.00 -2.31 37.21
CA GLU A 183 4.98 -1.26 37.21
C GLU A 183 4.84 -0.63 35.82
N GLY A 184 3.59 -0.43 35.37
CA GLY A 184 3.29 0.12 34.05
C GLY A 184 3.54 -0.85 32.88
N TRP A 185 3.84 -2.12 33.13
CA TRP A 185 3.98 -3.12 32.06
C TRP A 185 2.62 -3.40 31.39
N ILE A 186 2.60 -3.26 30.07
CA ILE A 186 1.40 -3.48 29.25
C ILE A 186 1.70 -4.55 28.21
N PRO A 187 0.86 -5.59 28.07
CA PRO A 187 1.06 -6.63 27.06
C PRO A 187 0.82 -6.09 25.65
N ARG A 188 1.37 -6.81 24.66
CA ARG A 188 1.34 -6.38 23.25
C ARG A 188 -0.05 -6.21 22.65
N ARG A 189 -1.07 -6.91 23.17
CA ARG A 189 -2.47 -6.76 22.72
C ARG A 189 -3.05 -5.38 23.05
N LEU A 190 -2.44 -4.68 24.01
CA LEU A 190 -2.85 -3.38 24.52
C LEU A 190 -1.88 -2.25 24.10
N GLY A 191 -1.10 -2.47 23.03
CA GLY A 191 -0.19 -1.45 22.49
C GLY A 191 1.19 -1.37 23.15
N GLY A 192 1.44 -2.15 24.21
CA GLY A 192 2.77 -2.27 24.83
C GLY A 192 3.59 -3.45 24.29
N GLY A 193 4.25 -4.16 25.21
CA GLY A 193 5.04 -5.36 24.96
C GLY A 193 6.46 -5.07 24.46
N ARG A 194 7.39 -5.95 24.83
CA ARG A 194 8.80 -5.85 24.45
C ARG A 194 9.07 -6.54 23.11
N GLY A 195 9.95 -5.95 22.32
CA GLY A 195 10.40 -6.47 21.03
C GLY A 195 9.67 -5.86 19.83
N SER A 196 10.42 -5.68 18.73
CA SER A 196 9.92 -5.05 17.50
C SER A 196 8.62 -5.71 17.02
N GLY A 197 7.57 -4.91 16.89
CA GLY A 197 6.30 -5.34 16.31
C GLY A 197 6.50 -5.93 14.90
N ARG A 198 5.59 -6.80 14.46
CA ARG A 198 5.61 -7.32 13.06
C ARG A 198 5.53 -6.18 12.04
N LYS A 199 4.98 -5.01 12.42
CA LYS A 199 4.96 -3.78 11.61
C LYS A 199 6.35 -3.17 11.35
N ALA A 200 7.31 -3.29 12.27
CA ALA A 200 8.65 -2.74 12.07
C ALA A 200 9.45 -3.49 10.98
N ARG A 201 9.16 -4.78 10.76
CA ARG A 201 9.80 -5.57 9.70
C ARG A 201 9.30 -5.22 8.28
N GLY A 202 8.09 -4.69 8.14
CA GLY A 202 7.52 -4.33 6.84
C GLY A 202 7.97 -2.97 6.30
N ALA A 203 8.42 -2.05 7.18
CA ALA A 203 8.79 -0.69 6.79
C ALA A 203 10.27 -0.53 6.39
N LYS A 204 11.14 -1.48 6.76
CA LYS A 204 12.60 -1.41 6.47
C LYS A 204 13.09 -2.40 5.41
N ALA A 205 12.29 -3.38 5.01
CA ALA A 205 12.70 -4.38 4.01
C ALA A 205 12.45 -3.92 2.55
N SER A 206 11.63 -2.91 2.30
CA SER A 206 11.34 -2.42 0.94
C SER A 206 12.32 -1.36 0.43
N LYS A 207 13.39 -1.04 1.18
CA LYS A 207 14.40 -0.05 0.77
C LYS A 207 15.82 -0.60 0.62
N ALA A 208 16.04 -1.89 0.88
CA ALA A 208 17.39 -2.48 0.89
C ALA A 208 17.69 -3.42 -0.29
N ASP A 209 16.71 -3.77 -1.12
CA ASP A 209 16.89 -4.65 -2.30
C ASP A 209 16.60 -3.90 -3.61
N ALA A 210 17.14 -2.68 -3.71
CA ALA A 210 17.30 -1.97 -4.98
C ALA A 210 18.79 -1.69 -5.18
N GLY A 211 19.59 -2.76 -5.10
CA GLY A 211 20.94 -2.78 -5.64
C GLY A 211 20.85 -2.85 -7.16
N ARG A 212 20.73 -1.70 -7.81
CA ARG A 212 21.11 -1.53 -9.21
C ARG A 212 21.72 -0.15 -9.39
N ASP A 213 23.03 -0.15 -9.25
CA ASP A 213 23.99 0.74 -9.89
C ASP A 213 23.69 2.24 -9.83
N LYS A 214 24.29 2.89 -8.82
CA LYS A 214 24.73 4.27 -8.97
C LYS A 214 25.85 4.32 -10.01
N ALA A 215 25.56 4.86 -11.18
CA ALA A 215 26.57 5.52 -12.00
C ALA A 215 25.98 6.75 -12.69
N ALA A 216 26.60 7.89 -12.38
CA ALA A 216 26.57 9.17 -13.11
C ALA A 216 25.31 10.04 -13.06
N GLY A 217 25.50 11.31 -12.66
CA GLY A 217 24.64 12.40 -13.12
C GLY A 217 24.13 13.38 -12.07
N ASP A 218 25.01 13.87 -11.20
CA ASP A 218 24.81 15.15 -10.50
C ASP A 218 24.43 16.26 -11.50
N ARG A 219 23.24 16.85 -11.36
CA ARG A 219 22.92 18.24 -11.74
C ARG A 219 21.79 18.78 -10.85
N THR A 220 22.17 19.33 -9.72
CA THR A 220 21.50 20.52 -9.19
C THR A 220 21.50 21.61 -10.26
N ARG A 221 20.34 22.25 -10.48
CA ARG A 221 20.21 23.64 -10.96
C ARG A 221 18.74 24.04 -10.98
N ASP A 222 18.39 24.81 -9.96
CA ASP A 222 17.64 26.06 -10.04
C ASP A 222 16.70 26.21 -11.23
N ARG A 223 15.40 26.05 -10.95
CA ARG A 223 14.35 26.70 -11.71
C ARG A 223 14.26 28.12 -11.20
N ASP A 224 14.85 29.06 -11.93
CA ASP A 224 14.43 30.47 -11.98
C ASP A 224 15.18 31.16 -13.13
N ARG A 225 14.50 31.32 -14.28
CA ARG A 225 14.46 32.58 -15.03
C ARG A 225 13.78 32.40 -16.38
N ASP A 226 12.69 33.13 -16.50
CA ASP A 226 12.10 33.63 -17.72
C ASP A 226 13.15 34.19 -18.69
N ALA A 227 13.04 33.79 -19.97
CA ALA A 227 13.37 34.62 -21.11
C ALA A 227 12.95 33.89 -22.39
N ASP A 228 11.78 34.30 -22.90
CA ASP A 228 11.58 34.67 -24.30
C ASP A 228 12.48 34.01 -25.36
N ARG A 229 11.85 33.25 -26.27
CA ARG A 229 12.13 33.27 -27.72
C ARG A 229 11.17 32.35 -28.47
N THR A 230 10.22 33.00 -29.13
CA THR A 230 9.81 32.76 -30.52
C THR A 230 10.14 31.40 -31.14
N ARG A 231 9.06 30.69 -31.48
CA ARG A 231 9.02 29.63 -32.49
C ARG A 231 9.62 30.14 -33.79
N ASP A 232 10.64 29.45 -34.31
CA ASP A 232 10.82 29.29 -35.75
C ASP A 232 11.19 27.85 -36.06
N ARG A 233 10.32 27.23 -36.85
CA ARG A 233 10.57 26.01 -37.61
C ARG A 233 11.44 26.40 -38.80
N ASP A 234 12.45 25.61 -39.11
CA ASP A 234 12.62 24.98 -40.44
C ASP A 234 14.04 24.45 -40.67
N ARG A 235 14.10 23.43 -41.56
CA ARG A 235 15.25 22.82 -42.25
C ARG A 235 16.15 21.93 -41.40
N GLY A 236 16.26 20.63 -41.66
CA GLY A 236 16.32 19.97 -42.97
C GLY A 236 17.77 19.95 -43.43
N GLY A 237 18.44 18.80 -43.32
CA GLY A 237 19.84 18.65 -43.67
C GLY A 237 20.31 17.20 -43.58
N ASP A 238 20.18 16.51 -44.71
CA ASP A 238 20.75 15.21 -45.06
C ASP A 238 22.22 15.01 -44.65
N LYS A 239 22.55 13.77 -44.25
CA LYS A 239 23.74 13.08 -44.76
C LYS A 239 23.62 11.57 -44.61
N GLU A 240 23.51 10.93 -45.77
CA GLU A 240 23.66 9.50 -46.00
C GLU A 240 25.06 8.99 -45.60
N ARG A 241 25.16 7.70 -45.22
CA ARG A 241 25.70 6.62 -46.08
C ARG A 241 26.46 5.54 -45.28
N GLY A 242 25.98 4.31 -45.38
CA GLY A 242 26.82 3.11 -45.55
C GLY A 242 27.02 2.20 -44.34
N GLY A 243 26.65 0.92 -44.48
CA GLY A 243 27.21 -0.14 -43.65
C GLY A 243 26.33 -1.38 -43.49
N ASP A 244 26.13 -2.12 -44.58
CA ASP A 244 25.71 -3.52 -44.57
C ASP A 244 26.41 -4.35 -43.50
N ARG A 245 25.63 -5.13 -42.74
CA ARG A 245 26.08 -6.42 -42.19
C ARG A 245 24.87 -7.26 -41.79
N ASP A 246 24.52 -8.14 -42.70
CA ASP A 246 23.78 -9.36 -42.44
C ASP A 246 24.32 -10.09 -41.21
N ARG A 247 23.43 -10.38 -40.26
CA ARG A 247 23.63 -11.50 -39.36
C ARG A 247 22.28 -12.07 -38.95
N GLU A 248 21.81 -12.97 -39.78
CA GLU A 248 20.89 -14.01 -39.36
C GLU A 248 21.55 -14.81 -38.22
N ARG A 249 20.95 -14.74 -37.02
CA ARG A 249 21.11 -15.79 -36.02
C ARG A 249 19.74 -16.10 -35.42
N ARG A 250 19.20 -17.21 -35.88
CA ARG A 250 18.00 -17.87 -35.38
C ARG A 250 18.22 -18.36 -33.94
N GLY A 251 17.15 -18.30 -33.14
CA GLY A 251 16.91 -19.13 -31.95
C GLY A 251 17.42 -18.54 -30.62
N ASP A 252 16.52 -18.07 -29.76
CA ASP A 252 15.84 -18.94 -28.79
C ASP A 252 14.80 -18.17 -27.93
N ARG A 253 13.55 -18.65 -28.03
CA ARG A 253 12.52 -18.84 -27.00
C ARG A 253 12.41 -17.85 -25.81
N ASP A 254 11.30 -17.12 -25.84
CA ASP A 254 10.26 -17.05 -24.80
C ASP A 254 10.67 -16.85 -23.33
N ARG A 255 10.46 -15.62 -22.84
CA ARG A 255 9.77 -15.34 -21.55
C ARG A 255 9.41 -13.85 -21.44
N GLY A 256 8.38 -13.46 -22.18
CA GLY A 256 7.66 -12.20 -21.96
C GLY A 256 6.96 -12.24 -20.61
N GLY A 257 7.20 -11.21 -19.80
CA GLY A 257 6.66 -11.07 -18.46
C GLY A 257 5.18 -10.70 -18.45
N ASP A 258 4.33 -11.68 -18.13
CA ASP A 258 2.95 -11.47 -17.71
C ASP A 258 2.92 -11.08 -16.21
N ARG A 259 3.03 -9.79 -15.90
CA ARG A 259 2.89 -9.27 -14.52
C ARG A 259 1.93 -8.11 -14.33
N ASP A 260 1.04 -7.83 -15.28
CA ASP A 260 0.07 -6.71 -15.16
C ASP A 260 -1.40 -7.13 -15.15
N ARG A 261 -1.74 -8.34 -14.65
CA ARG A 261 -3.14 -8.80 -14.57
C ARG A 261 -3.66 -9.13 -13.17
N ARG A 262 -2.90 -8.94 -12.08
CA ARG A 262 -3.36 -9.31 -10.72
C ARG A 262 -4.04 -8.21 -9.91
N ASP A 263 -4.13 -6.99 -10.43
CA ASP A 263 -4.73 -5.86 -9.68
C ASP A 263 -6.17 -5.52 -10.08
N ARG A 264 -6.81 -6.23 -11.02
CA ARG A 264 -8.25 -6.02 -11.33
C ARG A 264 -9.22 -6.93 -10.57
N ASP A 265 -8.82 -8.15 -10.19
CA ASP A 265 -9.77 -9.12 -9.61
C ASP A 265 -10.06 -8.94 -8.11
N ARG A 266 -9.42 -7.94 -7.46
CA ARG A 266 -9.63 -7.70 -6.02
C ARG A 266 -10.73 -6.69 -5.71
N ASP A 267 -11.12 -5.86 -6.69
CA ASP A 267 -12.14 -4.82 -6.47
C ASP A 267 -13.57 -5.31 -6.77
N GLU A 268 -13.77 -6.39 -7.54
CA GLU A 268 -15.11 -6.94 -7.77
C GLU A 268 -15.63 -7.83 -6.63
N ARG A 269 -14.75 -8.50 -5.87
CA ARG A 269 -15.16 -9.35 -4.75
C ARG A 269 -15.70 -8.59 -3.53
N LYS A 270 -15.59 -7.26 -3.52
CA LYS A 270 -16.10 -6.40 -2.43
C LYS A 270 -17.47 -5.80 -2.70
N ARG A 271 -18.03 -5.95 -3.91
CA ARG A 271 -19.37 -5.43 -4.25
C ARG A 271 -20.49 -6.46 -4.12
N GLY A 272 -20.18 -7.72 -3.84
CA GLY A 272 -21.16 -8.82 -3.84
C GLY A 272 -21.49 -9.43 -2.47
N ARG A 273 -21.14 -8.78 -1.35
CA ARG A 273 -21.32 -9.40 -0.01
C ARG A 273 -22.13 -8.61 1.01
N ASP A 274 -22.62 -7.42 0.64
CA ASP A 274 -23.34 -6.54 1.57
C ASP A 274 -24.85 -6.41 1.25
N ASP A 275 -25.42 -7.26 0.38
CA ASP A 275 -26.83 -7.18 -0.05
C ASP A 275 -27.61 -8.50 0.12
N ARG A 276 -27.44 -9.14 1.27
CA ARG A 276 -28.40 -10.16 1.76
C ARG A 276 -28.82 -9.78 3.16
N GLY A 277 -29.66 -8.74 3.21
CA GLY A 277 -30.44 -8.40 4.37
C GLY A 277 -31.30 -9.58 4.81
N ASP A 278 -31.26 -9.80 6.12
CA ASP A 278 -32.23 -10.53 6.91
C ASP A 278 -33.66 -10.09 6.55
N ASP A 279 -34.42 -10.93 5.85
CA ASP A 279 -35.88 -10.78 5.70
C ASP A 279 -36.57 -12.14 5.85
N ARG A 280 -36.28 -12.80 6.98
CA ARG A 280 -37.02 -13.97 7.45
C ARG A 280 -37.48 -13.72 8.88
N GLY A 281 -38.44 -12.81 9.04
CA GLY A 281 -38.86 -12.43 10.37
C GLY A 281 -40.21 -11.77 10.54
N ASP A 282 -41.15 -11.79 9.58
CA ASP A 282 -42.51 -11.32 9.89
C ASP A 282 -43.63 -11.85 8.99
N ARG A 283 -43.85 -13.17 9.01
CA ARG A 283 -45.03 -13.78 8.39
C ARG A 283 -45.66 -14.83 9.30
N MET A 284 -46.01 -14.43 10.53
CA MET A 284 -46.80 -15.26 11.42
C MET A 284 -47.61 -14.49 12.48
N ARG A 285 -48.31 -13.40 12.11
CA ARG A 285 -49.32 -12.76 12.98
C ARG A 285 -50.52 -12.15 12.25
N ARG A 286 -51.13 -12.90 11.33
CA ARG A 286 -52.51 -12.64 10.87
C ARG A 286 -53.22 -13.94 10.56
N ARG A 287 -53.61 -14.64 11.63
CA ARG A 287 -54.72 -15.59 11.72
C ARG A 287 -54.89 -15.89 13.21
N MET A 288 -55.63 -15.03 13.88
CA MET A 288 -56.55 -15.29 14.99
C MET A 288 -57.09 -13.92 15.39
N ASP A 289 -58.41 -13.89 15.59
CA ASP A 289 -59.34 -12.76 15.67
C ASP A 289 -59.74 -12.14 14.32
#